data_AF-A0A7C9MU38-F1
#
_entry.id   AF-A0A7C9MU38-F1
#
_cell.length_a   1.000
_cell.length_b   1.000
_cell.length_c   1.000
_cell.angle_alpha   90.00
_cell.angle_beta   90.00
_cell.angle_gamma   90.00
#
_symmetry.space_group_name_H-M   'P 1'
#
loop_
_entity.id
_entity.type
_entity.pdbx_description
1 polymer ?
#
loop_
_entity_poly.entity_id
_entity_poly.type
_entity_poly.pdbx_seq_one_letter_code
_entity_poly.pdbx_strand_id
1 'polypeptide(L)'
;MSELSQAQVAQAVVAVERLSAPERVQLADEIYLRQPNLLASVLVLARMGVSLQQLEVPIHLLLVAYQAIKASGLDWPLITEDVQERCLQRLNGGIRFGEGLSHELMRQAAQRRVDDHAQRYLLAFVHGYLRDRDLLAVRSDAEKYLLLAAFNLVECIAATAPGGTPQRRPASRKQAAP
;
A
#
# COMPACT_ATOMS: atom_id res chain seq x y z
N MET A 1 -7.51 15.79 5.29
CA MET A 1 -7.16 14.42 4.85
C MET A 1 -7.75 13.46 5.86
N SER A 2 -8.57 12.51 5.42
CA SER A 2 -9.14 11.49 6.31
C SER A 2 -8.11 10.41 6.64
N GLU A 3 -7.68 10.34 7.90
CA GLU A 3 -6.81 9.28 8.44
C GLU A 3 -7.66 8.10 8.94
N LEU A 4 -7.27 6.86 8.63
CA LEU A 4 -7.82 5.67 9.27
C LEU A 4 -7.30 5.58 10.71
N SER A 5 -8.21 5.60 11.69
CA SER A 5 -7.85 5.47 13.10
C SER A 5 -7.27 4.10 13.45
N GLN A 6 -6.51 4.03 14.55
CA GLN A 6 -6.00 2.78 15.09
C GLN A 6 -7.11 1.74 15.30
N ALA A 7 -8.26 2.16 15.84
CA ALA A 7 -9.39 1.28 16.11
C ALA A 7 -9.96 0.68 14.81
N GLN A 8 -10.08 1.48 13.74
CA GLN A 8 -10.55 1.00 12.44
C GLN A 8 -9.59 -0.03 11.82
N VAL A 9 -8.27 0.23 11.89
CA VAL A 9 -7.27 -0.72 11.39
C VAL A 9 -7.30 -2.01 12.21
N ALA A 10 -7.34 -1.93 13.54
CA ALA A 10 -7.38 -3.10 14.40
C ALA A 10 -8.66 -3.95 14.19
N GLN A 11 -9.82 -3.30 14.05
CA GLN A 11 -11.08 -3.98 13.75
C GLN A 11 -11.03 -4.67 12.38
N ALA A 12 -10.43 -4.03 11.37
CA ALA A 12 -10.27 -4.61 10.05
C ALA A 12 -9.36 -5.86 10.07
N VAL A 13 -8.27 -5.83 10.84
CA VAL A 13 -7.40 -7.02 11.06
C VAL A 13 -8.22 -8.17 11.63
N VAL A 14 -8.90 -7.94 12.76
CA VAL A 14 -9.73 -8.97 13.41
C VAL A 14 -10.83 -9.48 12.49
N ALA A 15 -11.45 -8.60 11.71
CA ALA A 15 -12.50 -8.98 10.77
C ALA A 15 -11.95 -9.91 9.68
N VAL A 16 -10.81 -9.58 9.05
CA VAL A 16 -10.18 -10.40 8.00
C VAL A 16 -9.65 -11.73 8.54
N GLU A 17 -9.12 -11.75 9.76
CA GLU A 17 -8.66 -12.97 10.41
C GLU A 17 -9.80 -13.96 10.69
N ARG A 18 -11.02 -13.47 10.89
CA ARG A 18 -12.22 -14.29 11.12
C ARG A 18 -12.85 -14.80 9.83
N LEU A 19 -12.51 -14.25 8.66
CA LEU A 19 -13.08 -14.70 7.39
C LEU A 19 -12.56 -16.10 7.04
N SER A 20 -13.51 -16.97 6.68
CA SER A 20 -13.24 -18.23 5.99
C SER A 20 -12.67 -17.98 4.59
N ALA A 21 -12.11 -19.02 3.98
CA ALA A 21 -11.57 -18.92 2.62
C ALA A 21 -12.62 -18.43 1.59
N PRO A 22 -13.87 -18.95 1.57
CA PRO A 22 -14.91 -18.41 0.68
C PRO A 22 -15.22 -16.93 0.93
N GLU A 23 -15.27 -16.49 2.18
CA GLU A 23 -15.54 -15.09 2.51
C GLU A 23 -14.38 -14.16 2.09
N ARG A 24 -13.13 -14.64 2.15
CA ARG A 24 -11.98 -13.91 1.61
C ARG A 24 -12.05 -13.76 0.10
N VAL A 25 -12.53 -14.77 -0.61
CA VAL A 25 -12.77 -14.70 -2.06
C VAL A 25 -13.86 -13.68 -2.38
N GLN A 26 -14.98 -13.70 -1.65
CA GLN A 26 -16.04 -12.69 -1.81
C GLN A 26 -15.54 -11.27 -1.55
N LEU A 27 -14.69 -11.08 -0.55
CA LEU A 27 -14.07 -9.78 -0.30
C LEU A 27 -13.12 -9.37 -1.44
N ALA A 28 -12.39 -10.31 -2.02
CA ALA A 28 -11.56 -10.05 -3.21
C ALA A 28 -12.41 -9.69 -4.43
N ASP A 29 -13.57 -10.33 -4.63
CA ASP A 29 -14.52 -9.97 -5.69
C ASP A 29 -15.07 -8.55 -5.49
N GLU A 30 -15.36 -8.17 -4.25
CA GLU A 30 -15.77 -6.80 -3.93
C GLU A 30 -14.65 -5.79 -4.25
N ILE A 31 -13.40 -6.12 -3.89
CA ILE A 31 -12.24 -5.29 -4.22
C ILE A 31 -12.06 -5.20 -5.73
N TYR A 32 -12.25 -6.29 -6.49
CA TYR A 32 -12.20 -6.24 -7.95
C TYR A 32 -13.20 -5.24 -8.52
N LEU A 33 -14.41 -5.17 -7.97
CA LEU A 33 -15.44 -4.22 -8.42
C LEU A 33 -15.16 -2.77 -8.02
N ARG A 34 -14.51 -2.54 -6.86
CA ARG A 34 -14.35 -1.20 -6.28
C ARG A 34 -12.95 -0.60 -6.48
N GLN A 35 -11.91 -1.43 -6.48
CA GLN A 35 -10.50 -1.07 -6.56
C GLN A 35 -9.71 -2.08 -7.42
N PRO A 36 -10.10 -2.31 -8.69
CA PRO A 36 -9.51 -3.35 -9.55
C PRO A 36 -7.98 -3.21 -9.70
N ASN A 37 -7.46 -1.99 -9.76
CA ASN A 37 -6.02 -1.74 -9.94
C ASN A 37 -5.21 -2.13 -8.69
N LEU A 38 -5.78 -2.00 -7.49
CA LEU A 38 -5.12 -2.47 -6.27
C LEU A 38 -5.01 -3.98 -6.27
N LEU A 39 -6.09 -4.68 -6.60
CA LEU A 39 -6.07 -6.14 -6.70
C LEU A 39 -5.09 -6.61 -7.79
N ALA A 40 -5.13 -5.99 -8.98
CA ALA A 40 -4.22 -6.30 -10.06
C ALA A 40 -2.74 -6.11 -9.68
N SER A 41 -2.42 -5.03 -8.93
CA SER A 41 -1.06 -4.75 -8.44
C SER A 41 -0.52 -5.79 -7.46
N VAL A 42 -1.42 -6.51 -6.77
CA VAL A 42 -1.05 -7.65 -5.93
C VAL A 42 -0.90 -8.90 -6.80
N LEU A 43 -1.89 -9.21 -7.64
CA LEU A 43 -1.89 -10.45 -8.43
C LEU A 43 -0.74 -10.53 -9.44
N VAL A 44 -0.29 -9.40 -9.98
CA VAL A 44 0.84 -9.36 -10.93
C VAL A 44 2.16 -9.83 -10.30
N LEU A 45 2.30 -9.77 -8.96
CA LEU A 45 3.51 -10.21 -8.25
C LEU A 45 3.86 -11.68 -8.51
N ALA A 46 2.87 -12.54 -8.74
CA ALA A 46 3.11 -13.93 -9.12
C ALA A 46 3.90 -14.06 -10.42
N ARG A 47 3.69 -13.13 -11.37
CA ARG A 47 4.45 -13.04 -12.63
C ARG A 47 5.83 -12.42 -12.44
N MET A 48 6.09 -11.80 -11.29
CA MET A 48 7.35 -11.17 -10.91
C MET A 48 8.20 -12.09 -10.00
N GLY A 49 7.86 -13.38 -9.93
CA GLY A 49 8.63 -14.38 -9.17
C GLY A 49 8.22 -14.54 -7.71
N VAL A 50 7.19 -13.84 -7.25
CA VAL A 50 6.63 -14.07 -5.90
C VAL A 50 5.86 -15.38 -5.91
N SER A 51 6.23 -16.31 -5.02
CA SER A 51 5.53 -17.60 -4.90
C SER A 51 4.08 -17.41 -4.44
N LEU A 52 3.20 -18.39 -4.72
CA LEU A 52 1.81 -18.33 -4.26
C LEU A 52 1.70 -18.22 -2.72
N GLN A 53 2.60 -18.88 -1.99
CA GLN A 53 2.66 -18.77 -0.53
C GLN A 53 3.05 -17.35 -0.08
N GLN A 54 4.04 -16.72 -0.72
CA GLN A 54 4.41 -15.35 -0.40
C GLN A 54 3.31 -14.36 -0.82
N LEU A 55 2.55 -14.66 -1.88
CA LEU A 55 1.45 -13.83 -2.38
C LEU A 55 0.31 -13.69 -1.36
N GLU A 56 0.15 -14.64 -0.45
CA GLU A 56 -0.83 -14.53 0.65
C GLU A 56 -0.58 -13.30 1.54
N VAL A 57 0.67 -12.84 1.64
CA VAL A 57 1.04 -11.65 2.44
C VAL A 57 0.42 -10.37 1.87
N PRO A 58 0.72 -9.93 0.62
CA PRO A 58 0.12 -8.73 0.06
C PRO A 58 -1.39 -8.89 -0.17
N ILE A 59 -1.92 -10.10 -0.39
CA ILE A 59 -3.37 -10.33 -0.41
C ILE A 59 -3.96 -9.99 0.96
N HIS A 60 -3.42 -10.54 2.05
CA HIS A 60 -3.93 -10.25 3.39
C HIS A 60 -3.87 -8.75 3.72
N LEU A 61 -2.76 -8.08 3.40
CA LEU A 61 -2.62 -6.64 3.60
C LEU A 61 -3.67 -5.84 2.82
N LEU A 62 -3.93 -6.23 1.56
CA LEU A 62 -4.98 -5.62 0.73
C LEU A 62 -6.37 -5.81 1.34
N LEU A 63 -6.71 -7.02 1.81
CA LEU A 63 -8.00 -7.29 2.45
C LEU A 63 -8.19 -6.44 3.72
N VAL A 64 -7.16 -6.33 4.57
CA VAL A 64 -7.21 -5.51 5.80
C VAL A 64 -7.36 -4.03 5.46
N ALA A 65 -6.55 -3.52 4.53
CA ALA A 65 -6.62 -2.13 4.11
C ALA A 65 -8.00 -1.78 3.54
N TYR A 66 -8.56 -2.65 2.69
CA TYR A 66 -9.89 -2.46 2.13
C TYR A 66 -10.99 -2.54 3.19
N GLN A 67 -10.90 -3.46 4.16
CA GLN A 67 -11.86 -3.51 5.27
C GLN A 67 -11.80 -2.27 6.15
N ALA A 68 -10.62 -1.70 6.40
CA ALA A 68 -10.49 -0.44 7.13
C ALA A 68 -11.12 0.73 6.37
N ILE A 69 -10.87 0.80 5.05
CA ILE A 69 -11.51 1.77 4.14
C ILE A 69 -13.03 1.64 4.20
N LYS A 70 -13.56 0.43 4.04
CA LYS A 70 -15.01 0.15 4.06
C LYS A 70 -15.64 0.52 5.40
N ALA A 71 -15.00 0.16 6.51
CA ALA A 71 -15.45 0.49 7.86
C ALA A 71 -15.39 1.99 8.18
N SER A 72 -14.61 2.78 7.42
CA SER A 72 -14.59 4.25 7.59
C SER A 72 -15.90 4.93 7.17
N GLY A 73 -16.72 4.27 6.37
CA GLY A 73 -17.97 4.83 5.84
C GLY A 73 -17.78 6.00 4.87
N LEU A 74 -16.53 6.32 4.51
CA LEU A 74 -16.22 7.36 3.54
C LEU A 74 -16.29 6.80 2.11
N ASP A 75 -16.58 7.68 1.14
CA ASP A 75 -16.48 7.33 -0.27
C ASP A 75 -15.04 7.50 -0.76
N TRP A 76 -14.32 6.40 -0.88
CA TRP A 76 -12.93 6.40 -1.32
C TRP A 76 -12.84 6.36 -2.85
N PRO A 77 -12.14 7.32 -3.48
CA PRO A 77 -11.95 7.32 -4.92
C PRO A 77 -11.28 6.04 -5.44
N LEU A 78 -11.54 5.71 -6.70
CA LEU A 78 -10.78 4.69 -7.42
C LEU A 78 -9.29 5.06 -7.43
N ILE A 79 -8.45 4.15 -6.97
CA ILE A 79 -7.00 4.27 -7.08
C ILE A 79 -6.62 3.86 -8.50
N THR A 80 -6.16 4.82 -9.30
CA THR A 80 -5.77 4.58 -10.69
C THR A 80 -4.33 4.07 -10.79
N GLU A 81 -3.99 3.43 -11.92
CA GLU A 81 -2.60 3.05 -12.22
C GLU A 81 -1.65 4.26 -12.17
N ASP A 82 -2.10 5.43 -12.66
CA ASP A 82 -1.35 6.70 -12.54
C ASP A 82 -1.03 7.05 -11.07
N VAL A 83 -1.94 6.79 -10.13
CA VAL A 83 -1.70 7.02 -8.69
C VAL A 83 -0.68 6.00 -8.17
N GLN A 84 -0.84 4.73 -8.53
CA GLN A 84 0.08 3.66 -8.13
C GLN A 84 1.50 3.92 -8.61
N GLU A 85 1.67 4.32 -9.87
CA GLU A 85 2.97 4.64 -10.45
C GLU A 85 3.62 5.83 -9.72
N ARG A 86 2.88 6.92 -9.47
CA ARG A 86 3.42 8.07 -8.73
C ARG A 86 3.81 7.72 -7.30
N CYS A 87 2.99 6.92 -6.61
CA CYS A 87 3.28 6.49 -5.24
C CYS A 87 4.52 5.59 -5.19
N LEU A 88 4.66 4.68 -6.15
CA LEU A 88 5.82 3.82 -6.29
C LEU A 88 7.09 4.62 -6.63
N GLN A 89 7.00 5.61 -7.51
CA GLN A 89 8.11 6.53 -7.80
C GLN A 89 8.57 7.29 -6.56
N ARG A 90 7.62 7.78 -5.74
CA ARG A 90 7.93 8.45 -4.46
C ARG A 90 8.62 7.51 -3.47
N LEU A 91 8.17 6.25 -3.37
CA LEU A 91 8.81 5.23 -2.54
C LEU A 91 10.25 4.97 -3.00
N ASN A 92 10.45 4.72 -4.30
CA ASN A 92 11.77 4.49 -4.87
C ASN A 92 12.69 5.70 -4.69
N GLY A 93 12.17 6.92 -4.83
CA GLY A 93 12.93 8.15 -4.55
C GLY A 93 13.39 8.23 -3.09
N GLY A 94 12.52 7.84 -2.15
CA GLY A 94 12.87 7.78 -0.72
C GLY A 94 13.96 6.75 -0.41
N ILE A 95 13.92 5.57 -1.05
CA ILE A 95 14.96 4.55 -0.90
C ILE A 95 16.31 5.07 -1.42
N ARG A 96 16.33 5.65 -2.63
CA ARG A 96 17.55 6.22 -3.24
C ARG A 96 18.13 7.38 -2.44
N PHE A 97 17.28 8.20 -1.81
CA PHE A 97 17.73 9.23 -0.89
C PHE A 97 18.44 8.63 0.34
N GLY A 98 17.98 7.48 0.82
CA GLY A 98 18.58 6.77 1.95
C GLY A 98 19.95 6.15 1.68
N GLU A 99 20.26 5.77 0.43
CA GLU A 99 21.51 5.08 0.06
C GLU A 99 22.79 5.88 0.39
N GLY A 100 22.70 7.20 0.56
CA GLY A 100 23.82 8.08 0.94
C GLY A 100 23.85 8.48 2.43
N LEU A 101 22.92 7.99 3.25
CA LEU A 101 22.78 8.38 4.65
C LEU A 101 23.47 7.38 5.59
N SER A 102 23.91 7.86 6.77
CA SER A 102 24.34 6.98 7.85
C SER A 102 23.18 6.14 8.38
N HIS A 103 23.46 5.00 9.02
CA HIS A 103 22.43 4.15 9.60
C HIS A 103 21.51 4.89 10.58
N GLU A 104 22.06 5.80 11.39
CA GLU A 104 21.27 6.59 12.33
C GLU A 104 20.34 7.59 11.61
N LEU A 105 20.83 8.26 10.56
CA LEU A 105 20.02 9.17 9.75
C LEU A 105 18.93 8.42 8.96
N MET A 106 19.24 7.23 8.44
CA MET A 106 18.24 6.36 7.80
C MET A 106 17.13 5.96 8.79
N ARG A 107 17.51 5.56 10.01
CA ARG A 107 16.55 5.19 11.06
C ARG A 107 15.66 6.37 11.45
N GLN A 108 16.24 7.56 11.61
CA GLN A 108 15.49 8.79 11.90
C GLN A 108 14.55 9.18 10.75
N ALA A 109 15.00 9.08 9.50
CA ALA A 109 14.18 9.35 8.32
C ALA A 109 13.01 8.36 8.20
N ALA A 110 13.25 7.08 8.46
CA ALA A 110 12.21 6.06 8.48
C ALA A 110 11.17 6.29 9.60
N GLN A 111 11.63 6.61 10.81
CA GLN A 111 10.75 6.90 11.95
C GLN A 111 9.89 8.14 11.68
N ARG A 112 10.50 9.25 11.25
CA ARG A 112 9.77 10.47 10.89
C ARG A 112 8.76 10.23 9.77
N ARG A 113 9.13 9.41 8.77
CA ARG A 113 8.19 9.01 7.70
C ARG A 113 6.96 8.32 8.26
N VAL A 114 7.11 7.41 9.22
CA VAL A 114 5.98 6.72 9.85
C VAL A 114 5.14 7.70 10.67
N ASP A 115 5.77 8.54 11.48
CA ASP A 115 5.08 9.46 12.40
C ASP A 115 4.27 10.54 11.64
N ASP A 116 4.81 11.05 10.53
CA ASP A 116 4.21 12.09 9.70
C ASP A 116 3.26 11.52 8.61
N HIS A 117 3.13 10.19 8.51
CA HIS A 117 2.33 9.58 7.45
C HIS A 117 0.83 9.81 7.66
N ALA A 118 0.11 10.25 6.61
CA ALA A 118 -1.33 10.51 6.66
C ALA A 118 -2.19 9.25 6.97
N GLN A 119 -1.59 8.07 6.89
CA GLN A 119 -2.18 6.77 7.26
C GLN A 119 -1.23 6.01 8.19
N ARG A 120 -0.63 6.66 9.20
CA ARG A 120 0.40 6.08 10.08
C ARG A 120 -0.01 4.76 10.74
N TYR A 121 -1.27 4.59 11.12
CA TYR A 121 -1.73 3.34 11.75
C TYR A 121 -1.76 2.17 10.76
N LEU A 122 -2.21 2.41 9.53
CA LEU A 122 -2.15 1.40 8.46
C LEU A 122 -0.69 1.10 8.08
N LEU A 123 0.16 2.13 8.00
CA LEU A 123 1.59 1.96 7.72
C LEU A 123 2.29 1.15 8.82
N ALA A 124 2.01 1.44 10.08
CA ALA A 124 2.55 0.72 11.22
C ALA A 124 2.11 -0.75 11.22
N PHE A 125 0.84 -1.03 10.90
CA PHE A 125 0.35 -2.39 10.72
C PHE A 125 1.10 -3.13 9.61
N VAL A 126 1.20 -2.55 8.41
CA VAL A 126 1.92 -3.15 7.28
C VAL A 126 3.38 -3.43 7.64
N HIS A 127 4.05 -2.46 8.25
CA HIS A 127 5.44 -2.61 8.68
C HIS A 127 5.59 -3.75 9.70
N GLY A 128 4.72 -3.82 10.71
CA GLY A 128 4.70 -4.92 11.69
C GLY A 128 4.45 -6.27 11.04
N TYR A 129 3.44 -6.37 10.17
CA TYR A 129 3.05 -7.61 9.51
C TYR A 129 4.15 -8.19 8.60
N LEU A 130 4.90 -7.32 7.92
CA LEU A 130 6.08 -7.69 7.12
C LEU A 130 7.27 -8.07 8.01
N ARG A 131 7.51 -7.34 9.10
CA ARG A 131 8.58 -7.63 10.06
C ARG A 131 8.42 -9.01 10.69
N ASP A 132 7.21 -9.34 11.13
CA ASP A 132 6.92 -10.60 11.82
C ASP A 132 7.05 -11.82 10.87
N ARG A 133 7.16 -11.56 9.56
CA ARG A 133 7.43 -12.55 8.50
C ARG A 133 8.83 -12.44 7.92
N ASP A 134 9.69 -11.61 8.52
CA ASP A 134 11.07 -11.40 8.11
C ASP A 134 11.22 -10.91 6.64
N LEU A 135 10.19 -10.23 6.13
CA LEU A 135 10.13 -9.71 4.75
C LEU A 135 10.71 -8.29 4.60
N LEU A 136 11.08 -7.64 5.72
CA LEU A 136 11.78 -6.35 5.69
C LEU A 136 13.27 -6.47 5.33
N ALA A 137 13.85 -7.67 5.44
CA ALA A 137 15.26 -7.89 5.15
C ALA A 137 15.59 -7.88 3.65
N VAL A 138 14.60 -8.15 2.79
CA VAL A 138 14.70 -8.17 1.32
C VAL A 138 15.91 -8.96 0.81
N ARG A 139 15.73 -10.28 0.65
CA ARG A 139 16.79 -11.21 0.22
C ARG A 139 16.74 -11.58 -1.25
N SER A 140 15.69 -11.17 -1.96
CA SER A 140 15.48 -11.45 -3.37
C SER A 140 14.69 -10.34 -4.05
N ASP A 141 14.73 -10.30 -5.38
CA ASP A 141 13.89 -9.39 -6.15
C ASP A 141 12.39 -9.66 -5.92
N ALA A 142 11.99 -10.91 -5.73
CA ALA A 142 10.61 -11.25 -5.40
C ALA A 142 10.16 -10.61 -4.06
N GLU A 143 10.98 -10.72 -3.02
CA GLU A 143 10.72 -10.05 -1.74
C GLU A 143 10.73 -8.53 -1.87
N LYS A 144 11.62 -7.98 -2.71
CA LYS A 144 11.67 -6.55 -3.01
C LYS A 144 10.36 -6.08 -3.65
N TYR A 145 9.86 -6.80 -4.66
CA TYR A 145 8.60 -6.45 -5.33
C TYR A 145 7.41 -6.56 -4.39
N LEU A 146 7.37 -7.60 -3.55
CA LEU A 146 6.35 -7.76 -2.51
C LEU A 146 6.36 -6.58 -1.53
N LEU A 147 7.55 -6.23 -1.01
CA LEU A 147 7.70 -5.14 -0.05
C LEU A 147 7.28 -3.80 -0.67
N LEU A 148 7.71 -3.52 -1.90
CA LEU A 148 7.33 -2.32 -2.62
C LEU A 148 5.82 -2.24 -2.85
N ALA A 149 5.17 -3.35 -3.25
CA ALA A 149 3.72 -3.40 -3.43
C ALA A 149 2.97 -3.17 -2.12
N ALA A 150 3.43 -3.76 -1.01
CA ALA A 150 2.84 -3.61 0.31
C ALA A 150 2.88 -2.15 0.79
N PHE A 151 4.00 -1.45 0.63
CA PHE A 151 4.07 -0.03 0.98
C PHE A 151 3.33 0.85 -0.02
N ASN A 152 3.38 0.52 -1.32
CA ASN A 152 2.67 1.27 -2.35
C ASN A 152 1.15 1.29 -2.12
N LEU A 153 0.58 0.19 -1.63
CA LEU A 153 -0.82 0.12 -1.20
C LEU A 153 -1.16 1.24 -0.20
N VAL A 154 -0.35 1.39 0.85
CA VAL A 154 -0.57 2.38 1.91
C VAL A 154 -0.40 3.80 1.39
N GLU A 155 0.60 4.03 0.54
CA GLU A 155 0.85 5.33 -0.09
C GLU A 155 -0.30 5.75 -1.02
N CYS A 156 -0.86 4.80 -1.77
CA CYS A 156 -1.99 5.05 -2.65
C CYS A 156 -3.23 5.45 -1.86
N ILE A 157 -3.53 4.71 -0.80
CA ILE A 157 -4.63 5.00 0.13
C ILE A 157 -4.44 6.40 0.71
N ALA A 158 -3.25 6.72 1.23
CA ALA A 158 -2.96 8.06 1.73
C ALA A 158 -3.16 9.16 0.67
N ALA A 159 -2.72 8.92 -0.57
CA ALA A 159 -2.80 9.88 -1.66
C ALA A 159 -4.23 10.12 -2.17
N THR A 160 -5.14 9.16 -2.03
CA THR A 160 -6.54 9.27 -2.47
C THR A 160 -7.53 9.48 -1.33
N ALA A 161 -7.05 9.58 -0.08
CA ALA A 161 -7.92 9.74 1.08
C ALA A 161 -8.89 10.93 0.91
N PRO A 162 -10.19 10.75 1.19
CA PRO A 162 -11.18 11.83 1.10
C PRO A 162 -10.77 13.06 1.92
N GLY A 163 -11.10 14.25 1.42
CA GLY A 163 -10.72 15.51 2.06
C GLY A 163 -9.22 15.86 1.99
N GLY A 164 -8.47 15.23 1.08
CA GLY A 164 -7.19 15.73 0.59
C GLY A 164 -7.37 16.76 -0.52
N THR A 165 -6.43 17.69 -0.67
CA THR A 165 -6.41 18.59 -1.83
C THR A 165 -6.20 17.75 -3.11
N PRO A 166 -6.97 17.97 -4.19
CA PRO A 166 -6.73 17.30 -5.46
C PRO A 166 -5.31 17.63 -5.93
N GLN A 167 -4.41 16.65 -5.92
CA GLN A 167 -3.07 16.87 -6.41
C GLN A 167 -3.13 17.02 -7.93
N ARG A 168 -2.89 18.25 -8.42
CA ARG A 168 -2.96 18.62 -9.85
C ARG A 168 -2.21 17.59 -10.71
N ARG A 169 -2.89 17.02 -11.70
CA ARG A 169 -2.26 16.28 -12.81
C ARG A 169 -1.18 17.19 -13.42
N PRO A 170 0.06 16.72 -13.64
CA PRO A 170 0.99 17.47 -14.47
C PRO A 170 0.38 17.61 -15.87
N ALA A 171 0.34 18.84 -16.37
CA ALA A 171 -0.19 19.13 -17.69
C ALA A 171 0.57 18.27 -18.72
N SER A 172 -0.17 17.51 -19.52
CA SER A 172 0.37 16.79 -20.66
C SER A 172 1.14 17.78 -21.53
N ARG A 173 2.47 17.58 -21.59
CA ARG A 173 3.37 18.36 -22.43
C ARG A 173 2.90 18.16 -23.86
N LYS A 174 2.23 19.16 -24.44
CA LYS A 174 1.91 19.17 -25.88
C LYS A 174 3.25 19.00 -26.61
N GLN A 175 3.39 17.90 -27.33
CA GLN A 175 4.47 17.71 -28.28
C GLN A 175 4.33 18.81 -29.33
N ALA A 176 5.30 19.71 -29.37
CA ALA A 176 5.53 20.53 -30.55
C ALA A 176 6.06 19.58 -31.63
N ALA A 177 5.25 19.32 -32.64
CA ALA A 177 5.68 18.70 -33.89
C ALA A 177 6.45 19.74 -34.73
N PRO A 178 7.37 19.29 -35.60
CA PRO A 178 8.48 20.09 -36.15
C PRO A 178 8.04 21.21 -37.11
#